data_AF-A0AAD7AGE2-F1
#
_entry.id   AF-A0AAD7AGE2-F1
#
_cell.length_a   1.000
_cell.length_b   1.000
_cell.length_c   1.000
_cell.angle_alpha   90.00
_cell.angle_beta   90.00
_cell.angle_gamma   90.00
#
_symmetry.space_group_name_H-M   'P 1'
#
loop_
_entity.id
_entity.type
_entity.pdbx_description
1 polymer ?
#
loop_
_entity_poly.entity_id
_entity_poly.type
_entity_poly.pdbx_seq_one_letter_code
_entity_poly.pdbx_strand_id
1 'polypeptide(L)'
;IVRCNPSFHDYSRYDSVLFNTDSLGMAFAHLSALMHCTPESKRQFDVALVHQFRCSMWKPRREWAGCQVHEEVQQYSLMLMDYVICGALLTPVTGSGKGNLHFLVDTIDTDMFLRADSC
;
A
#
# COMPACT_ATOMS: atom_id res chain seq x y z
N ILE A 1 -5.32 -1.24 12.01
CA ILE A 1 -4.06 -0.46 12.25
C ILE A 1 -3.10 -0.76 11.12
N VAL A 2 -2.78 0.26 10.32
CA VAL A 2 -1.80 0.21 9.23
C VAL A 2 -0.43 0.63 9.77
N ARG A 3 0.60 -0.11 9.40
CA ARG A 3 1.97 0.04 9.92
C ARG A 3 2.98 0.33 8.83
N CYS A 4 3.93 1.18 9.18
CA CYS A 4 5.12 1.46 8.40
C CYS A 4 6.30 1.50 9.40
N ASN A 5 6.76 0.32 9.82
CA ASN A 5 7.72 0.16 10.91
C ASN A 5 8.87 -0.77 10.47
N PRO A 6 10.13 -0.28 10.43
CA PRO A 6 11.29 -1.09 10.04
C PRO A 6 11.68 -2.17 11.08
N SER A 7 11.19 -2.09 12.31
CA SER A 7 11.56 -2.95 13.45
C SER A 7 10.32 -3.43 14.24
N PHE A 8 9.32 -3.93 13.52
CA PHE A 8 8.14 -4.57 14.10
C PHE A 8 8.45 -6.02 14.50
N HIS A 9 8.64 -6.28 15.80
CA HIS A 9 9.06 -7.59 16.32
C HIS A 9 10.35 -8.11 15.67
N ASP A 10 11.37 -7.26 15.55
CA ASP A 10 12.66 -7.56 14.91
C ASP A 10 12.59 -7.81 13.39
N TYR A 11 11.45 -7.52 12.76
CA TYR A 11 11.27 -7.57 11.31
C TYR A 11 10.69 -6.27 10.78
N SER A 12 11.02 -5.93 9.54
CA SER A 12 10.34 -4.82 8.87
C SER A 12 8.90 -5.19 8.53
N ARG A 13 7.99 -4.25 8.79
CA ARG A 13 6.58 -4.37 8.44
C ARG A 13 6.09 -3.09 7.78
N TYR A 14 5.75 -3.24 6.51
CA TYR A 14 5.24 -2.20 5.64
C TYR A 14 3.91 -2.70 5.08
N ASP A 15 2.81 -2.13 5.58
CA ASP A 15 1.48 -2.53 5.14
C ASP A 15 1.13 -1.84 3.81
N SER A 16 0.17 -2.41 3.09
CA SER A 16 -0.40 -1.78 1.89
C SER A 16 -1.73 -1.10 2.21
N VAL A 17 -2.13 -0.17 1.34
CA VAL A 17 -3.32 0.65 1.52
C VAL A 17 -4.15 0.72 0.24
N LEU A 18 -5.46 0.83 0.40
CA LEU A 18 -6.39 1.27 -0.64
C LEU A 18 -6.52 2.79 -0.53
N PHE A 19 -6.39 3.50 -1.63
CA PHE A 19 -6.50 4.95 -1.67
C PHE A 19 -7.40 5.44 -2.80
N ASN A 20 -7.97 6.63 -2.60
CA ASN A 20 -8.84 7.24 -3.59
C ASN A 20 -8.02 7.88 -4.70
N THR A 21 -8.51 7.76 -5.94
CA THR A 21 -7.99 8.46 -7.10
C THR A 21 -9.15 9.08 -7.86
N ASP A 22 -8.86 10.03 -8.74
CA ASP A 22 -9.88 10.60 -9.64
C ASP A 22 -10.44 9.57 -10.66
N SER A 23 -9.87 8.36 -10.72
CA SER A 23 -10.34 7.28 -11.59
C SER A 23 -11.33 6.35 -10.89
N LEU A 24 -12.24 5.76 -11.67
CA LEU A 24 -13.32 4.87 -11.20
C LEU A 24 -12.85 3.51 -10.62
N GLY A 25 -11.54 3.29 -10.49
CA GLY A 25 -10.96 2.02 -10.07
C GLY A 25 -10.40 2.04 -8.65
N MET A 26 -10.28 0.85 -8.04
CA MET A 26 -9.52 0.68 -6.80
C MET A 26 -8.03 0.83 -7.08
N ALA A 27 -7.36 1.70 -6.32
CA ALA A 27 -5.92 1.90 -6.41
C ALA A 27 -5.25 1.47 -5.10
N PHE A 28 -4.16 0.73 -5.21
CA PHE A 28 -3.43 0.23 -4.05
C PHE A 28 -2.00 0.77 -4.04
N ALA A 29 -1.45 0.95 -2.86
CA ALA A 29 -0.06 1.34 -2.69
C ALA A 29 0.58 0.61 -1.50
N HIS A 30 1.87 0.30 -1.63
CA HIS A 30 2.70 -0.26 -0.57
C HIS A 30 3.41 0.89 0.15
N LEU A 31 3.22 1.00 1.46
CA LEU A 31 3.84 2.06 2.25
C LEU A 31 5.35 1.79 2.40
N SER A 32 6.17 2.81 2.25
CA SER A 32 7.62 2.71 2.47
C SER A 32 8.11 3.61 3.59
N ALA A 33 7.48 4.79 3.76
CA ALA A 33 7.74 5.70 4.86
C ALA A 33 6.50 6.56 5.15
N LEU A 34 6.40 7.07 6.38
CA LEU A 34 5.42 8.07 6.79
C LEU A 34 6.15 9.31 7.31
N MET A 35 5.69 10.48 6.91
CA MET A 35 6.27 11.76 7.25
C MET A 35 5.18 12.70 7.74
N HIS A 36 5.37 13.24 8.95
CA HIS A 36 4.51 14.31 9.47
C HIS A 36 5.08 15.66 9.03
N CYS A 37 4.32 16.41 8.23
CA CYS A 37 4.75 17.69 7.68
C CYS A 37 4.10 18.84 8.46
N THR A 38 4.94 19.77 8.95
CA THR A 38 4.48 21.02 9.60
C THR A 38 5.06 22.23 8.87
N PRO A 39 4.42 22.72 7.79
CA PRO A 39 4.86 23.93 7.09
C PRO A 39 4.67 25.19 7.95
N GLU A 40 5.32 26.29 7.57
CA GLU A 40 5.19 27.60 8.24
C GLU A 40 3.76 28.13 8.29
N SER A 41 2.91 27.71 7.35
CA SER A 41 1.47 28.00 7.32
C SER A 41 0.67 27.36 8.46
N LYS A 42 1.32 26.57 9.34
CA LYS A 42 0.75 25.85 10.49
C LYS A 42 -0.29 24.78 10.16
N ARG A 43 -0.61 24.54 8.89
CA ARG A 43 -1.47 23.43 8.49
C ARG A 43 -0.63 22.15 8.45
N GLN A 44 -0.79 21.30 9.47
CA GLN A 44 -0.18 19.99 9.51
C GLN A 44 -0.83 19.04 8.51
N PHE A 45 -0.05 18.15 7.93
CA PHE A 45 -0.53 17.05 7.09
C PHE A 45 0.46 15.89 7.09
N ASP A 46 -0.04 14.69 6.84
CA ASP A 46 0.79 13.49 6.76
C ASP A 46 0.98 13.07 5.29
N VAL A 47 2.22 12.71 4.96
CA VAL A 47 2.61 12.22 3.63
C VAL A 47 3.21 10.84 3.77
N ALA A 48 2.79 9.91 2.92
CA ALA A 48 3.46 8.64 2.72
C ALA A 48 4.38 8.67 1.50
N LEU A 49 5.54 8.03 1.63
CA LEU A 49 6.32 7.55 0.50
C LEU A 49 5.82 6.16 0.15
N VAL A 50 5.44 5.92 -1.11
CA VAL A 50 4.81 4.66 -1.51
C VAL A 50 5.30 4.14 -2.86
N HIS A 51 5.18 2.84 -3.07
CA HIS A 51 5.11 2.21 -4.39
C HIS A 51 3.67 1.94 -4.77
N GLN A 52 3.25 2.35 -5.96
CA GLN A 52 1.88 2.11 -6.41
C GLN A 52 1.77 0.74 -7.09
N PHE A 53 0.59 0.15 -6.98
CA PHE A 53 0.23 -1.06 -7.70
C PHE A 53 -0.56 -0.71 -8.96
N ARG A 54 -0.30 -1.43 -10.05
CA ARG A 54 -1.13 -1.42 -11.26
C ARG A 54 -1.74 -2.79 -11.51
N CYS A 55 -2.89 -2.86 -12.18
CA CYS A 55 -3.45 -4.14 -12.60
C CYS A 55 -2.45 -4.88 -13.50
N SER A 56 -2.19 -6.14 -13.19
CA SER A 56 -1.33 -7.00 -13.99
C SER A 56 -2.12 -7.72 -15.07
N MET A 57 -1.51 -7.85 -16.25
CA MET A 57 -2.03 -8.71 -17.32
C MET A 57 -1.59 -10.18 -17.14
N TRP A 58 -0.70 -10.44 -16.17
CA TRP A 58 -0.27 -11.80 -15.85
C TRP A 58 -1.38 -12.57 -15.14
N LYS A 59 -1.51 -13.85 -15.48
CA LYS A 59 -2.54 -14.73 -14.94
C LYS A 59 -1.91 -15.95 -14.25
N PRO A 60 -2.37 -16.32 -13.05
CA PRO A 60 -1.91 -17.54 -12.41
C PRO A 60 -2.40 -18.77 -13.18
N ARG A 61 -1.68 -19.89 -13.03
CA ARG A 61 -2.08 -21.16 -13.65
C ARG A 61 -3.45 -21.66 -13.17
N ARG A 62 -3.82 -21.34 -11.92
CA ARG A 62 -5.14 -21.60 -11.36
C ARG A 62 -5.74 -20.27 -10.92
N GLU A 63 -6.72 -19.80 -11.67
CA GLU A 63 -7.54 -18.65 -11.31
C GLU A 63 -8.68 -19.10 -10.40
N TRP A 64 -9.06 -18.27 -9.45
CA TRP A 64 -10.28 -18.39 -8.66
C TRP A 64 -11.16 -17.16 -8.89
N ALA A 65 -12.45 -17.27 -8.56
CA ALA A 65 -13.37 -16.15 -8.71
C ALA A 65 -12.88 -14.95 -7.88
N GLY A 66 -12.78 -13.77 -8.51
CA GLY A 66 -12.26 -12.56 -7.86
C GLY A 66 -10.74 -12.49 -7.74
N CYS A 67 -9.97 -13.40 -8.36
CA CYS A 67 -8.51 -13.34 -8.36
C CYS A 67 -8.01 -12.09 -9.08
N GLN A 68 -7.53 -11.11 -8.31
CA GLN A 68 -6.90 -9.89 -8.81
C GLN A 68 -5.39 -9.95 -8.58
N VAL A 69 -4.62 -9.77 -9.65
CA VAL A 69 -3.16 -9.70 -9.61
C VAL A 69 -2.74 -8.28 -9.92
N HIS A 70 -1.90 -7.74 -9.04
CA HIS A 70 -1.34 -6.42 -9.16
C HIS A 70 0.17 -6.51 -9.32
N GLU A 71 0.74 -5.55 -10.04
CA GLU A 71 2.17 -5.38 -10.20
C GLU A 71 2.60 -4.14 -9.42
N GLU A 72 3.54 -4.32 -8.48
CA GLU A 72 4.16 -3.20 -7.77
C GLU A 72 5.12 -2.47 -8.72
N VAL A 73 4.85 -1.18 -8.91
CA VAL A 73 5.69 -0.28 -9.69
C VAL A 73 6.84 0.19 -8.81
N GLN A 74 8.07 -0.17 -9.16
CA GLN A 74 9.30 0.17 -8.44
C GLN A 74 9.71 1.63 -8.68
N GLN A 75 8.77 2.55 -8.46
CA GLN A 75 8.96 3.99 -8.51
C GLN A 75 8.29 4.60 -7.30
N TYR A 76 9.07 5.34 -6.53
CA TYR A 76 8.55 6.07 -5.39
C TYR A 76 7.64 7.22 -5.81
N SER A 77 6.54 7.38 -5.09
CA SER A 77 5.63 8.52 -5.19
C SER A 77 5.24 8.99 -3.80
N LEU A 78 4.86 10.27 -3.71
CA LEU A 78 4.31 10.85 -2.49
C LEU A 78 2.78 10.80 -2.55
N MET A 79 2.16 10.46 -1.43
CA MET A 79 0.72 10.39 -1.26
C MET A 79 0.32 11.12 0.02
N LEU A 80 -0.65 12.02 -0.07
CA LEU A 80 -1.28 12.57 1.13
C LEU A 80 -2.09 11.47 1.81
N MET A 81 -1.90 11.30 3.11
CA MET A 81 -2.62 10.27 3.88
C MET A 81 -4.14 10.50 3.91
N ASP A 82 -4.58 11.74 3.67
CA ASP A 82 -5.99 12.11 3.50
C ASP A 82 -6.69 11.36 2.35
N TYR A 83 -5.93 10.82 1.37
CA TYR A 83 -6.49 10.02 0.28
C TYR A 83 -6.61 8.53 0.62
N VAL A 84 -6.02 8.07 1.73
CA VAL A 84 -6.09 6.65 2.11
C VAL A 84 -7.49 6.34 2.65
N ILE A 85 -8.11 5.31 2.09
CA ILE A 85 -9.45 4.84 2.49
C ILE A 85 -9.31 3.82 3.61
N CYS A 86 -8.49 2.78 3.40
CA CYS A 86 -8.29 1.70 4.37
C CYS A 86 -7.01 0.91 4.09
N GLY A 87 -6.71 -0.06 4.96
CA GLY A 87 -5.61 -1.00 4.73
C GLY A 87 -5.94 -2.02 3.63
N ALA A 88 -4.93 -2.54 2.96
CA ALA A 88 -5.07 -3.61 1.98
C ALA A 88 -4.03 -4.70 2.23
N LEU A 89 -4.45 -5.96 2.11
CA LEU A 89 -3.56 -7.12 2.19
C LEU A 89 -3.22 -7.58 0.77
N LEU A 90 -1.98 -7.29 0.36
CA LEU A 90 -1.40 -7.79 -0.89
C LEU A 90 -0.27 -8.77 -0.55
N THR A 91 -0.31 -9.97 -1.14
CA THR A 91 0.71 -11.02 -0.91
C THR A 91 1.52 -11.28 -2.16
N PRO A 92 2.86 -11.41 -2.08
CA PRO A 92 3.69 -11.72 -3.23
C PRO A 92 3.26 -13.01 -3.93
N VAL A 93 3.27 -13.00 -5.26
CA VAL A 93 3.05 -14.18 -6.10
C VAL A 93 4.35 -14.97 -6.18
N THR A 94 4.37 -16.16 -5.58
CA THR A 94 5.49 -17.09 -5.71
C THR A 94 5.45 -17.85 -7.03
N GLY A 95 6.62 -18.10 -7.64
CA GLY A 95 6.74 -18.98 -8.82
C GLY A 95 6.35 -18.33 -10.16
N SER A 96 6.09 -17.03 -10.20
CA SER A 96 5.81 -16.28 -11.44
C SER A 96 7.06 -15.95 -12.26
N GLY A 97 8.25 -16.05 -11.66
CA GLY A 97 9.51 -15.52 -12.21
C GLY A 97 9.61 -13.98 -12.16
N LYS A 98 8.57 -13.28 -11.70
CA LYS A 98 8.52 -11.83 -11.54
C LYS A 98 8.37 -11.48 -10.06
N GLY A 99 9.35 -10.78 -9.50
CA GLY A 99 9.42 -10.48 -8.06
C GLY A 99 8.46 -9.40 -7.56
N ASN A 100 7.69 -8.75 -8.44
CA ASN A 100 6.83 -7.60 -8.11
C ASN A 100 5.33 -7.87 -8.27
N LEU A 101 4.94 -9.11 -8.56
CA LEU A 101 3.53 -9.48 -8.67
C LEU A 101 2.95 -9.82 -7.30
N HIS A 102 1.74 -9.36 -7.04
CA HIS A 102 1.04 -9.56 -5.78
C HIS A 102 -0.44 -9.92 -6.02
N PHE A 103 -0.98 -10.84 -5.23
CA PHE A 103 -2.43 -11.07 -5.16
C PHE A 103 -3.07 -10.08 -4.20
N LEU A 104 -4.20 -9.49 -4.58
CA LEU A 104 -5.09 -8.86 -3.61
C LEU A 104 -5.81 -9.97 -2.84
N VAL A 105 -5.67 -9.96 -1.51
CA VAL A 105 -6.31 -10.93 -0.61
C VAL A 105 -7.54 -10.32 0.04
N ASP A 106 -7.40 -9.12 0.61
CA ASP A 106 -8.47 -8.47 1.37
C ASP A 106 -8.25 -6.95 1.49
N THR A 107 -9.31 -6.21 1.80
CA THR A 107 -9.26 -4.80 2.25
C THR A 107 -9.73 -4.75 3.70
N ILE A 108 -8.85 -4.30 4.60
CA ILE A 108 -9.06 -4.35 6.04
C ILE A 108 -9.71 -3.04 6.51
N ASP A 109 -10.77 -3.18 7.31
CA ASP A 109 -11.80 -2.20 7.71
C ASP A 109 -11.39 -0.76 8.09
N THR A 110 -12.40 0.11 8.06
CA THR A 110 -12.43 1.58 8.04
C THR A 110 -11.97 2.32 9.30
N ASP A 111 -11.85 1.66 10.45
CA ASP A 111 -11.30 2.25 11.69
C ASP A 111 -9.75 2.23 11.67
N MET A 112 -9.18 2.83 10.63
CA MET A 112 -7.76 2.81 10.37
C MET A 112 -7.02 3.85 11.22
N PHE A 113 -6.36 3.40 12.29
CA PHE A 113 -5.36 4.21 12.98
C PHE A 113 -3.99 4.08 12.28
N LEU A 114 -3.40 5.22 11.93
CA LEU A 114 -2.02 5.32 11.45
C LEU A 114 -1.07 5.22 12.65
N ARG A 115 -0.10 4.31 12.59
CA ARG A 115 1.03 4.32 13.53
C ARG A 115 2.33 4.48 12.75
N ALA A 116 2.86 5.70 12.82
CA ALA A 116 4.25 5.98 12.49
C ALA A 116 5.06 5.73 13.76
N ASP A 117 5.65 4.54 13.88
CA ASP A 117 6.68 4.34 14.88
C ASP A 117 7.93 5.05 14.32
N SER A 118 8.34 6.14 14.96
CA SER A 118 9.49 6.95 14.54
C SER A 118 10.74 6.07 14.47
N CYS A 119 11.41 6.09 13.31
CA CYS A 119 12.75 5.54 13.12
C CYS A 119 13.77 6.18 14.08
#